data_AF-A0A972Y1R5-F1
#
_entry.id   AF-A0A972Y1R5-F1
#
_cell.length_a   1.000
_cell.length_b   1.000
_cell.length_c   1.000
_cell.angle_alpha   90.00
_cell.angle_beta   90.00
_cell.angle_gamma   90.00
#
_symmetry.space_group_name_H-M   'P 1'
#
loop_
_entity.id
_entity.type
_entity.pdbx_description
1 polymer ?
#
loop_
_entity_poly.entity_id
_entity_poly.type
_entity_poly.pdbx_seq_one_letter_code
_entity_poly.pdbx_strand_id
1 'polypeptide(L)'
;MSKITKIKSQLRIDTRNRIFGLDVIRFVAISAVIFAHIGPFIKNHFWNLYEMLNRIGFLGVEIFFVLSGFLIGNLLYKRFVIEKPTKKSILHFWVRRWFRTLPNYYLVLLINIVVLAIVKYQLPNFEPARDIWKYFFFAHNLHSEQIVFFPESWSLSIEEYAYLIGPIMLYGAAFFFKNNRKIAFILAT
;
A
#
# COMPACT_ATOMS: atom_id res chain seq x y z
N MET A 1 -39.38 7.06 13.48
CA MET A 1 -37.93 6.95 13.83
C MET A 1 -37.15 6.76 12.54
N SER A 2 -36.48 7.83 12.08
CA SER A 2 -36.18 8.07 10.67
C SER A 2 -34.89 7.41 10.17
N LYS A 3 -34.81 7.14 8.86
CA LYS A 3 -33.61 6.66 8.12
C LYS A 3 -32.31 7.39 8.52
N ILE A 4 -32.40 8.63 8.97
CA ILE A 4 -31.28 9.47 9.39
C ILE A 4 -30.56 8.89 10.62
N THR A 5 -31.28 8.29 11.57
CA THR A 5 -30.66 7.66 12.76
C THR A 5 -29.88 6.41 12.40
N LYS A 6 -30.36 5.65 11.40
CA LYS A 6 -29.70 4.44 10.87
C LYS A 6 -28.42 4.78 10.07
N ILE A 7 -28.43 5.90 9.35
CA ILE A 7 -27.24 6.42 8.65
C ILE A 7 -26.20 6.90 9.68
N LYS A 8 -26.61 7.66 10.71
CA LYS A 8 -25.70 8.07 11.81
C LYS A 8 -25.08 6.88 12.55
N SER A 9 -25.83 5.80 12.77
CA SER A 9 -25.26 4.60 13.41
C SER A 9 -24.29 3.83 12.50
N GLN A 10 -24.47 3.88 11.17
CA GLN A 10 -23.56 3.27 10.19
C GLN A 10 -22.28 4.11 9.96
N LEU A 11 -22.35 5.43 10.13
CA LEU A 11 -21.21 6.35 10.05
C LEU A 11 -20.41 6.43 11.35
N ARG A 12 -20.84 5.75 12.42
CA ARG A 12 -20.09 5.72 13.68
C ARG A 12 -18.82 4.89 13.44
N ILE A 13 -17.69 5.58 13.30
CA ILE A 13 -16.36 4.96 13.20
C ILE A 13 -16.17 4.14 14.47
N ASP A 14 -16.25 2.81 14.36
CA ASP A 14 -16.01 1.91 15.48
C ASP A 14 -14.52 1.93 15.83
N THR A 15 -14.16 2.75 16.81
CA THR A 15 -12.79 2.91 17.30
C THR A 15 -12.38 1.77 18.24
N ARG A 16 -13.29 0.87 18.62
CA ARG A 16 -13.04 -0.16 19.65
C ARG A 16 -11.95 -1.17 19.28
N ASN A 17 -11.62 -1.28 18.00
CA ASN A 17 -10.55 -2.17 17.49
C ASN A 17 -9.32 -1.41 16.95
N ARG A 18 -9.19 -0.10 17.19
CA ARG A 18 -7.99 0.64 16.79
C ARG A 18 -6.89 0.47 17.82
N ILE A 19 -5.70 0.10 17.34
CA ILE A 19 -4.50 0.03 18.17
C ILE A 19 -3.77 1.35 18.02
N PHE A 20 -4.02 2.28 18.95
CA PHE A 20 -3.51 3.65 18.88
C PHE A 20 -1.99 3.71 18.66
N GLY A 21 -1.21 2.86 19.35
CA GLY A 21 0.24 2.82 19.19
C GLY A 21 0.70 2.52 17.76
N LEU A 22 -0.02 1.66 17.03
CA LEU A 22 0.30 1.37 15.63
C LEU A 22 0.05 2.58 14.72
N ASP A 23 -1.00 3.35 15.01
CA ASP A 23 -1.33 4.55 14.24
C ASP A 23 -0.29 5.65 14.47
N VAL A 24 0.21 5.79 15.71
CA VAL A 24 1.31 6.72 16.04
C VAL A 24 2.60 6.34 15.30
N ILE A 25 2.99 5.06 15.35
CA ILE A 25 4.22 4.62 14.67
C ILE A 25 4.10 4.80 13.15
N ARG A 26 2.93 4.50 12.55
CA ARG A 26 2.70 4.79 11.12
C ARG A 26 2.81 6.28 10.81
N PHE A 27 2.24 7.15 11.65
CA PHE A 27 2.34 8.58 11.45
C PHE A 27 3.80 9.06 11.46
N VAL A 28 4.61 8.59 12.41
CA VAL A 28 6.04 8.89 12.49
C VAL A 28 6.78 8.37 11.25
N ALA A 29 6.51 7.13 10.85
CA ALA A 29 7.10 6.51 9.66
C ALA A 29 6.75 7.29 8.37
N ILE A 30 5.49 7.65 8.16
CA ILE A 30 5.06 8.43 6.99
C ILE A 30 5.71 9.82 7.02
N SER A 31 5.78 10.46 8.19
CA SER A 31 6.42 11.78 8.33
C SER A 31 7.90 11.72 7.94
N ALA A 32 8.63 10.71 8.42
CA ALA A 32 10.01 10.45 8.02
C ALA A 32 10.17 10.32 6.50
N VAL A 33 9.28 9.57 5.84
CA VAL A 33 9.26 9.44 4.37
C VAL A 33 9.01 10.78 3.69
N ILE A 34 8.03 11.56 4.15
CA ILE A 34 7.74 12.89 3.59
C ILE A 34 8.97 13.81 3.69
N PHE A 35 9.66 13.83 4.83
CA PHE A 35 10.86 14.65 4.99
C PHE A 35 12.02 14.20 4.08
N ALA A 36 12.18 12.89 3.86
CA ALA A 36 13.17 12.39 2.92
C ALA A 36 12.94 12.88 1.48
N HIS A 37 11.68 12.99 1.05
CA HIS A 37 11.31 13.53 -0.26
C HIS A 37 11.58 15.03 -0.42
N ILE A 38 11.76 15.77 0.67
CA ILE A 38 12.22 17.16 0.65
C ILE A 38 13.74 17.23 0.45
N GLY A 39 14.46 16.18 0.84
CA GLY A 39 15.92 16.06 0.79
C GLY A 39 16.57 16.54 -0.52
N PRO A 40 16.11 16.12 -1.71
CA PRO A 40 16.69 16.54 -2.98
C PRO A 40 16.78 18.06 -3.18
N PHE A 41 15.84 18.84 -2.62
CA PHE A 41 15.82 20.31 -2.74
C PHE A 41 16.88 20.99 -1.86
N ILE A 42 17.28 20.36 -0.76
CA ILE A 42 18.25 20.92 0.20
C ILE A 42 19.66 20.32 0.05
N LYS A 43 19.80 19.22 -0.72
CA LYS A 43 21.04 18.46 -0.91
C LYS A 43 22.28 19.32 -1.18
N ASN A 44 22.14 20.32 -2.06
CA ASN A 44 23.26 21.15 -2.50
C ASN A 44 23.75 22.13 -1.43
N HIS A 45 22.92 22.44 -0.42
CA HIS A 45 23.23 23.40 0.64
C HIS A 45 23.51 22.71 1.98
N PHE A 46 22.84 21.58 2.25
CA PHE A 46 22.86 20.89 3.55
C PHE A 46 23.04 19.38 3.37
N TRP A 47 24.24 18.96 2.93
CA TRP A 47 24.56 17.55 2.65
C TRP A 47 24.30 16.61 3.83
N ASN A 48 24.78 16.95 5.03
CA ASN A 48 24.64 16.09 6.22
C ASN A 48 23.16 15.90 6.61
N LEU A 49 22.35 16.96 6.47
CA LEU A 49 20.91 16.90 6.73
C LEU A 49 20.20 16.03 5.68
N TYR A 50 20.57 16.17 4.39
CA TYR A 50 20.07 15.33 3.31
C TYR A 50 20.35 13.83 3.57
N GLU A 51 21.58 13.47 3.92
CA GLU A 51 21.96 12.09 4.24
C GLU A 51 21.15 11.54 5.43
N MET A 52 21.01 12.33 6.49
CA MET A 52 20.23 11.95 7.67
C MET A 52 18.74 11.71 7.31
N LEU A 53 18.12 12.63 6.57
CA LEU A 53 16.72 12.53 6.18
C LEU A 53 16.47 11.33 5.27
N ASN A 54 17.36 11.03 4.33
CA ASN A 54 17.24 9.83 3.49
C ASN A 54 17.30 8.53 4.30
N ARG A 55 18.23 8.43 5.25
CA ARG A 55 18.35 7.24 6.11
C ARG A 55 17.10 7.05 6.98
N ILE A 56 16.60 8.14 7.56
CA ILE A 56 15.37 8.13 8.36
C ILE A 56 14.15 7.80 7.49
N GLY A 57 14.08 8.33 6.27
CA GLY A 57 13.04 8.01 5.31
C GLY A 57 13.02 6.53 4.91
N PHE A 58 14.20 5.97 4.63
CA PHE A 58 14.36 4.55 4.33
C PHE A 58 13.84 3.67 5.48
N LEU A 59 14.27 3.96 6.72
CA LEU A 59 13.73 3.28 7.91
C LEU A 59 12.22 3.49 8.06
N GLY A 60 11.71 4.68 7.74
CA GLY A 60 10.29 4.97 7.72
C GLY A 60 9.52 4.06 6.77
N VAL A 61 10.04 3.84 5.56
CA VAL A 61 9.44 2.91 4.59
C VAL A 61 9.44 1.47 5.14
N GLU A 62 10.55 1.00 5.70
CA GLU A 62 10.64 -0.35 6.27
C GLU A 62 9.62 -0.57 7.40
N ILE A 63 9.53 0.38 8.34
CA ILE A 63 8.56 0.34 9.44
C ILE A 63 7.14 0.35 8.89
N PHE A 64 6.84 1.22 7.92
CA PHE A 64 5.51 1.30 7.32
C PHE A 64 5.10 -0.03 6.67
N PHE A 65 6.02 -0.69 5.96
CA PHE A 65 5.76 -2.00 5.35
C PHE A 65 5.53 -3.10 6.38
N VAL A 66 6.37 -3.20 7.41
CA VAL A 66 6.20 -4.20 8.49
C VAL A 66 4.83 -4.01 9.16
N LEU A 67 4.45 -2.77 9.46
CA LEU A 67 3.17 -2.46 10.07
C LEU A 67 1.97 -2.75 9.16
N SER A 68 2.12 -2.52 7.86
CA SER A 68 1.09 -2.82 6.87
C SER A 68 0.91 -4.33 6.73
N GLY A 69 2.02 -5.08 6.63
CA GLY A 69 2.03 -6.55 6.64
C GLY A 69 1.36 -7.13 7.89
N PHE A 70 1.71 -6.63 9.07
CA PHE A 70 1.07 -7.04 10.33
C PHE A 70 -0.46 -6.83 10.31
N LEU A 71 -0.94 -5.66 9.85
CA LEU A 71 -2.38 -5.40 9.76
C LEU A 71 -3.10 -6.28 8.73
N ILE A 72 -2.49 -6.47 7.56
CA ILE A 72 -3.04 -7.31 6.50
C ILE A 72 -3.11 -8.75 7.01
N GLY A 73 -2.01 -9.27 7.57
CA GLY A 73 -1.91 -10.59 8.17
C GLY A 73 -2.94 -10.80 9.27
N ASN A 74 -3.08 -9.88 10.23
CA ASN A 74 -4.09 -9.99 11.28
C ASN A 74 -5.52 -10.00 10.74
N LEU A 75 -5.81 -9.19 9.71
CA LEU A 75 -7.11 -9.18 9.06
C LEU A 75 -7.39 -10.48 8.31
N LEU A 76 -6.39 -11.03 7.62
CA LEU A 76 -6.48 -12.33 6.95
C LEU A 76 -6.66 -13.45 7.97
N TYR A 77 -5.90 -13.45 9.07
CA TYR A 77 -6.03 -14.40 10.17
C TYR A 77 -7.45 -14.43 10.72
N LYS A 78 -8.01 -13.25 11.06
CA LYS A 78 -9.37 -13.14 11.55
C LYS A 78 -10.40 -13.70 10.56
N ARG A 79 -10.26 -13.40 9.26
CA ARG A 79 -11.21 -13.87 8.24
C ARG A 79 -11.07 -15.36 7.92
N PHE A 80 -9.84 -15.87 7.84
CA PHE A 80 -9.56 -17.24 7.40
C PHE A 80 -9.58 -18.24 8.54
N VAL A 81 -8.97 -17.92 9.67
CA VAL A 81 -8.83 -18.84 10.80
C VAL A 81 -10.06 -18.77 11.71
N ILE A 82 -10.54 -17.57 12.04
CA ILE A 82 -11.64 -17.38 13.01
C ILE A 82 -13.02 -17.50 12.35
N GLU A 83 -13.30 -16.70 11.32
CA GLU A 83 -14.66 -16.54 10.76
C GLU A 83 -15.07 -17.57 9.68
N LYS A 84 -14.11 -18.38 9.21
CA LYS A 84 -14.16 -19.25 8.01
C LYS A 84 -14.18 -18.47 6.68
N PRO A 85 -13.31 -18.84 5.70
CA PRO A 85 -13.24 -18.13 4.43
C PRO A 85 -14.47 -18.40 3.57
N THR A 86 -15.03 -17.35 2.97
CA THR A 86 -16.06 -17.45 1.94
C THR A 86 -15.63 -16.61 0.75
N LYS A 87 -16.04 -16.99 -0.48
CA LYS A 87 -15.71 -16.21 -1.69
C LYS A 87 -16.14 -14.74 -1.55
N LYS A 88 -17.30 -14.49 -0.93
CA LYS A 88 -17.81 -13.14 -0.65
C LYS A 88 -16.94 -12.37 0.36
N SER A 89 -16.37 -13.02 1.38
CA SER A 89 -15.55 -12.32 2.38
C SER A 89 -14.22 -11.83 1.80
N ILE A 90 -13.64 -12.56 0.85
CA ILE A 90 -12.42 -12.18 0.12
C ILE A 90 -12.72 -11.04 -0.87
N LEU A 91 -13.80 -11.17 -1.65
CA LEU A 91 -14.22 -10.09 -2.55
C LEU A 91 -14.47 -8.78 -1.79
N HIS A 92 -15.16 -8.85 -0.64
CA HIS A 92 -15.33 -7.69 0.24
C HIS A 92 -14.03 -7.15 0.82
N PHE A 93 -13.00 -8.00 0.99
CA PHE A 93 -11.67 -7.54 1.40
C PHE A 93 -11.02 -6.72 0.28
N TRP A 94 -10.95 -7.25 -0.94
CA TRP A 94 -10.36 -6.55 -2.09
C TRP A 94 -11.09 -5.24 -2.40
N VAL A 95 -12.42 -5.27 -2.51
CA VAL A 95 -13.23 -4.09 -2.80
C VAL A 95 -12.95 -2.97 -1.79
N ARG A 96 -12.97 -3.26 -0.49
CA ARG A 96 -12.71 -2.22 0.52
C ARG A 96 -11.29 -1.65 0.46
N ARG A 97 -10.30 -2.46 0.08
CA ARG A 97 -8.91 -2.01 -0.04
C ARG A 97 -8.75 -1.17 -1.29
N TRP A 98 -9.21 -1.65 -2.44
CA TRP A 98 -9.11 -0.96 -3.70
C TRP A 98 -9.86 0.36 -3.74
N PHE A 99 -11.08 0.44 -3.20
CA PHE A 99 -11.80 1.72 -3.11
C PHE A 99 -11.13 2.75 -2.18
N ARG A 100 -10.19 2.31 -1.34
CA ARG A 100 -9.42 3.20 -0.45
C ARG A 100 -8.11 3.66 -1.09
N THR A 101 -7.40 2.79 -1.82
CA THR A 101 -6.05 3.07 -2.35
C THR A 101 -6.07 3.51 -3.81
N LEU A 102 -6.82 2.82 -4.68
CA LEU A 102 -6.78 3.01 -6.13
C LEU A 102 -7.28 4.40 -6.59
N PRO A 103 -8.36 5.00 -6.04
CA PRO A 103 -8.81 6.31 -6.51
C PRO A 103 -7.73 7.38 -6.39
N ASN A 104 -7.05 7.43 -5.24
CA ASN A 104 -5.96 8.38 -5.02
C ASN A 104 -4.75 8.07 -5.89
N TYR A 105 -4.42 6.79 -6.07
CA TYR A 105 -3.34 6.38 -6.96
C TYR A 105 -3.54 6.87 -8.40
N TYR A 106 -4.70 6.54 -8.98
CA TYR A 106 -5.02 6.91 -10.36
C TYR A 106 -5.17 8.43 -10.54
N LEU A 107 -5.64 9.14 -9.52
CA LEU A 107 -5.65 10.60 -9.52
C LEU A 107 -4.24 11.18 -9.62
N VAL A 108 -3.30 10.72 -8.78
CA VAL A 108 -1.91 11.21 -8.79
C VAL A 108 -1.19 10.76 -10.06
N LEU A 109 -1.44 9.55 -10.55
CA LEU A 109 -0.92 9.09 -11.83
C LEU A 109 -1.38 10.01 -12.97
N LEU A 110 -2.67 10.33 -13.05
CA LEU A 110 -3.20 11.26 -14.05
C LEU A 110 -2.55 12.64 -13.96
N ILE A 111 -2.38 13.18 -12.75
CA ILE A 111 -1.69 14.46 -12.53
C ILE A 111 -0.26 14.40 -13.07
N ASN A 112 0.51 13.33 -12.78
CA ASN A 112 1.88 13.17 -13.29
C ASN A 112 1.92 13.11 -14.82
N ILE A 113 0.96 12.41 -15.45
CA ILE A 113 0.86 12.34 -16.92
C ILE A 113 0.60 13.73 -17.52
N VAL A 114 -0.33 14.49 -16.94
CA VAL A 114 -0.66 15.85 -17.40
C VAL A 114 0.53 16.79 -17.21
N VAL A 115 1.19 16.74 -16.04
CA VAL A 115 2.39 17.55 -15.78
C VAL A 115 3.50 17.22 -16.78
N LEU A 116 3.76 15.94 -17.05
CA LEU A 116 4.76 15.55 -18.03
C LEU A 116 4.43 16.07 -19.45
N ALA A 117 3.15 15.99 -19.85
CA ALA A 117 2.70 16.47 -21.16
C ALA A 117 2.85 18.01 -21.32
N ILE A 118 2.67 18.77 -20.23
CA ILE A 118 2.80 20.23 -20.22
C ILE A 118 4.27 20.66 -20.17
N VAL A 119 5.04 20.11 -19.23
CA VAL A 119 6.44 20.52 -18.99
C VAL A 119 7.36 20.02 -20.12
N LYS A 120 6.98 18.92 -20.81
CA LYS A 120 7.76 18.28 -21.87
C LYS A 120 9.19 17.94 -21.46
N TYR A 121 9.41 17.73 -20.17
CA TYR A 121 10.70 17.34 -19.63
C TYR A 121 11.03 15.90 -20.06
N GLN A 122 12.23 15.69 -20.60
CA GLN A 122 12.68 14.35 -20.96
C GLN A 122 13.22 13.67 -19.72
N LEU A 123 12.51 12.64 -19.27
CA LEU A 123 12.95 11.80 -18.17
C LEU A 123 13.96 10.76 -18.68
N PRO A 124 15.12 10.59 -18.01
CA PRO A 124 16.07 9.55 -18.36
C PRO A 124 15.40 8.18 -18.37
N ASN A 125 15.68 7.38 -19.40
CA ASN A 125 15.19 6.00 -19.57
C ASN A 125 13.66 5.84 -19.51
N PHE A 126 12.90 6.90 -19.78
CA PHE A 126 11.43 6.85 -19.76
C PHE A 126 10.84 7.35 -21.08
N GLU A 127 10.13 6.47 -21.76
CA GLU A 127 9.36 6.81 -22.96
C GLU A 127 7.86 6.63 -22.67
N PRO A 128 7.06 7.71 -22.63
CA PRO A 128 5.64 7.62 -22.27
C PRO A 128 4.86 6.60 -23.11
N ALA A 129 5.09 6.56 -24.42
CA ALA A 129 4.42 5.62 -25.32
C ALA A 129 4.70 4.14 -24.99
N ARG A 130 5.88 3.85 -24.43
CA ARG A 130 6.34 2.50 -24.12
C ARG A 130 6.10 2.10 -22.66
N ASP A 131 6.16 3.05 -21.74
CA ASP A 131 6.32 2.77 -20.31
C ASP A 131 5.09 3.12 -19.46
N ILE A 132 4.22 4.03 -19.92
CA ILE A 132 3.09 4.54 -19.11
C ILE A 132 2.08 3.46 -18.71
N TRP A 133 1.82 2.50 -19.58
CA TRP A 133 0.85 1.42 -19.34
C TRP A 133 1.27 0.55 -18.15
N LYS A 134 2.58 0.43 -17.87
CA LYS A 134 3.11 -0.34 -16.74
C LYS A 134 2.62 0.22 -15.41
N TYR A 135 2.39 1.53 -15.30
CA TYR A 135 1.88 2.16 -14.09
C TYR A 135 0.39 1.82 -13.85
N PHE A 136 -0.42 1.69 -14.89
CA PHE A 136 -1.84 1.33 -14.75
C PHE A 136 -2.07 -0.06 -14.16
N PHE A 137 -1.16 -1.00 -14.47
CA PHE A 137 -1.21 -2.39 -14.02
C PHE A 137 -0.20 -2.69 -12.90
N PHE A 138 0.38 -1.66 -12.28
CA PHE A 138 1.41 -1.81 -11.24
C PHE A 138 2.64 -2.61 -11.70
N ALA A 139 2.86 -2.83 -12.99
CA ALA A 139 3.93 -3.67 -13.54
C ALA A 139 5.31 -3.00 -13.58
N HIS A 140 5.40 -1.70 -13.27
CA HIS A 140 6.67 -0.95 -13.34
C HIS A 140 7.73 -1.47 -12.35
N ASN A 141 7.35 -2.14 -11.26
CA ASN A 141 8.30 -2.76 -10.31
C ASN A 141 8.95 -4.05 -10.82
N LEU A 142 8.43 -4.63 -11.90
CA LEU A 142 8.97 -5.86 -12.48
C LEU A 142 10.18 -5.58 -13.39
N HIS A 143 10.53 -4.31 -13.59
CA HIS A 143 11.67 -3.91 -14.40
C HIS A 143 12.88 -3.57 -13.52
N SER A 144 14.09 -3.86 -14.01
CA SER A 144 15.33 -3.66 -13.25
C SER A 144 15.73 -2.19 -13.09
N GLU A 145 15.25 -1.31 -13.98
CA GLU A 145 15.54 0.12 -13.91
C GLU A 145 14.42 0.86 -13.19
N GLN A 146 14.78 1.58 -12.12
CA GLN A 146 13.85 2.47 -11.43
C GLN A 146 13.57 3.68 -12.31
N ILE A 147 12.35 3.74 -12.84
CA ILE A 147 11.88 4.83 -13.69
C ILE A 147 11.44 6.00 -12.80
N VAL A 148 12.05 7.18 -13.01
CA VAL A 148 11.88 8.40 -12.19
C VAL A 148 10.52 9.09 -12.40
N PHE A 149 9.65 8.58 -13.29
CA PHE A 149 8.37 9.21 -13.61
C PHE A 149 7.41 9.30 -12.42
N PHE A 150 7.29 8.22 -11.65
CA PHE A 150 6.42 8.17 -10.47
C PHE A 150 7.08 7.33 -9.38
N PRO A 151 8.18 7.82 -8.77
CA PRO A 151 9.02 7.02 -7.90
C PRO A 151 8.20 6.44 -6.74
N GLU A 152 7.41 7.26 -6.05
CA GLU A 152 6.60 6.85 -4.89
C GLU A 152 5.68 5.64 -5.11
N SER A 153 5.28 5.40 -6.36
CA SER A 153 4.34 4.32 -6.71
C SER A 153 4.90 2.91 -6.53
N TRP A 154 6.23 2.78 -6.38
CA TRP A 154 6.88 1.50 -6.17
C TRP A 154 6.29 0.79 -4.94
N SER A 155 6.17 1.53 -3.83
CA SER A 155 5.79 0.95 -2.55
C SER A 155 4.33 0.49 -2.51
N LEU A 156 3.45 1.28 -3.12
CA LEU A 156 2.03 0.95 -3.22
C LEU A 156 1.80 -0.29 -4.09
N SER A 157 2.56 -0.44 -5.17
CA SER A 157 2.45 -1.62 -6.03
C SER A 157 2.75 -2.91 -5.28
N ILE A 158 3.78 -2.90 -4.42
CA ILE A 158 4.12 -4.03 -3.56
C ILE A 158 2.97 -4.33 -2.59
N GLU A 159 2.32 -3.30 -2.03
CA GLU A 159 1.14 -3.48 -1.17
C GLU A 159 -0.04 -4.11 -1.94
N GLU A 160 -0.30 -3.68 -3.18
CA GLU A 160 -1.33 -4.27 -4.05
C GLU A 160 -1.01 -5.73 -4.41
N TYR A 161 0.26 -6.07 -4.64
CA TYR A 161 0.68 -7.46 -4.82
C TYR A 161 0.39 -8.29 -3.58
N ALA A 162 0.69 -7.78 -2.38
CA ALA A 162 0.40 -8.46 -1.13
C ALA A 162 -1.12 -8.68 -0.93
N TYR A 163 -1.95 -7.72 -1.35
CA TYR A 163 -3.41 -7.85 -1.31
C TYR A 163 -3.95 -8.96 -2.22
N LEU A 164 -3.30 -9.20 -3.36
CA LEU A 164 -3.68 -10.27 -4.29
C LEU A 164 -3.10 -11.62 -3.86
N ILE A 165 -1.79 -11.68 -3.65
CA ILE A 165 -1.03 -12.90 -3.39
C ILE A 165 -1.44 -13.52 -2.04
N GLY A 166 -1.57 -12.71 -0.98
CA GLY A 166 -1.86 -13.22 0.38
C GLY A 166 -3.12 -14.09 0.46
N PRO A 167 -4.30 -13.59 0.03
CA PRO A 167 -5.52 -14.40 -0.02
C PRO A 167 -5.42 -15.64 -0.92
N ILE A 168 -4.70 -15.55 -2.05
CA ILE A 168 -4.51 -16.67 -2.99
C ILE A 168 -3.66 -17.77 -2.34
N MET A 169 -2.52 -17.40 -1.75
CA MET A 169 -1.65 -18.33 -1.04
C MET A 169 -2.38 -19.01 0.11
N LEU A 170 -3.17 -18.26 0.89
CA LEU A 170 -3.97 -18.81 1.98
C LEU A 170 -5.04 -19.80 1.49
N TYR A 171 -5.69 -19.53 0.36
CA TYR A 171 -6.67 -20.44 -0.19
C TYR A 171 -6.02 -21.71 -0.76
N GLY A 172 -4.86 -21.56 -1.42
CA GLY A 172 -4.02 -22.68 -1.85
C GLY A 172 -3.60 -23.55 -0.66
N ALA A 173 -3.04 -22.95 0.39
CA ALA A 173 -2.65 -23.67 1.60
C ALA A 173 -3.85 -24.34 2.29
N ALA A 174 -5.01 -23.68 2.35
CA ALA A 174 -6.23 -24.27 2.92
C ALA A 174 -6.75 -25.48 2.12
N PHE A 175 -6.47 -25.55 0.81
CA PHE A 175 -6.79 -26.72 -0.01
C PHE A 175 -5.95 -27.95 0.38
N PHE A 176 -4.65 -27.76 0.68
CA PHE A 176 -3.74 -28.83 1.10
C PHE A 176 -3.89 -29.20 2.58
N PHE A 177 -4.13 -28.22 3.46
CA PHE A 177 -4.21 -28.39 4.92
C PHE A 177 -5.63 -28.24 5.47
N LYS A 178 -6.60 -28.92 4.83
CA LYS A 178 -8.06 -28.78 5.13
C LYS A 178 -8.43 -28.90 6.61
N ASN A 179 -7.71 -29.73 7.37
CA ASN A 179 -8.00 -30.01 8.77
C ASN A 179 -7.34 -29.04 9.77
N ASN A 180 -6.37 -28.21 9.36
CA ASN A 180 -5.63 -27.38 10.30
C ASN A 180 -5.31 -25.99 9.75
N ARG A 181 -6.32 -25.11 9.79
CA ARG A 181 -6.26 -23.75 9.22
C ARG A 181 -5.17 -22.86 9.84
N LYS A 182 -4.77 -23.13 11.08
CA LYS A 182 -3.64 -22.44 11.72
C LYS A 182 -2.32 -22.78 11.01
N ILE A 183 -2.11 -24.07 10.70
CA ILE A 183 -0.94 -24.52 9.93
C ILE A 183 -0.99 -23.96 8.50
N ALA A 184 -2.16 -24.00 7.85
CA ALA A 184 -2.35 -23.40 6.54
C ALA A 184 -2.01 -21.90 6.52
N PHE A 185 -2.36 -21.19 7.59
CA PHE A 185 -2.04 -19.77 7.74
C PHE A 185 -0.53 -19.56 7.89
N ILE A 186 0.11 -20.25 8.83
CA ILE A 186 1.56 -20.12 9.09
C ILE A 186 2.41 -20.49 7.87
N LEU A 187 2.01 -21.50 7.09
CA LEU A 187 2.77 -21.88 5.88
C LEU A 187 2.59 -20.91 4.71
N ALA A 188 1.57 -20.05 4.76
CA ALA A 188 1.25 -19.12 3.69
C ALA A 188 1.70 -17.67 3.98
N THR A 189 2.16 -17.38 5.20
CA THR A 189 2.61 -16.05 5.66
C THR A 189 4.01 -16.14 6.23
#